data_AF-A0A944PE28-F1
#
_entry.id   AF-A0A944PE28-F1
#
_cell.length_a   1.000
_cell.length_b   1.000
_cell.length_c   1.000
_cell.angle_alpha   90.00
_cell.angle_beta   90.00
_cell.angle_gamma   90.00
#
_symmetry.space_group_name_H-M   'P 1'
#
loop_
_entity.id
_entity.type
_entity.pdbx_description
1 polymer ?
#
loop_
_entity_poly.entity_id
_entity_poly.type
_entity_poly.pdbx_seq_one_letter_code
_entity_poly.pdbx_strand_id
1 'polypeptide(L)'
;MLGAPAAPAAPTPNTAPSATEPAAASRYAARPWLARLSPVQRAPITPPPSVLHAFRAAVARAPDRTALAYFDGRIGYAEADELSDSLAGHLAARGIGRGDRVAVMLQNTPHFVLAVLAAWKAGAVVVPINPMYKAGEVGHVLRDSGAAALVCDARAWPAYLREASRGTGVRTVLTARDRDFQTRDDPRVLAPAQQPAPPADAETAAKATGPTADATDATTATASAPAADATDTTTPTPTPDTADLATVARRRHPAPPDPGLTAADTALISYTSGTSGTPKGAMNLHGALTHNATRQVTGHPLPEGSGYFALAPLFHITGMVCELAACFTNAGTLVLAHRFDAGVVLDAFLEHRPAYTVGPATAFMALAAHPGATPDHFTSFQVVSSGGAPLPPALVERLRAAFGFYLRNGYGLTECTAPCASVPAHLEAPVDPVSGTLSVGLPGADTVVRILDEGGAEVPFGETGEIAVRGPQVVPGYWGLPADTAKAFPDGELRTGDVGFMDADGWLYVVDRKKDMINASGFKVWPREVEDVLYTHPAVREAAVVGVPDPYRGESVKAYVSLRPGATADPAELSAYCAERIAAYKYPRQVEILPVLPKTTSGKILRRVLRDRDLG
;
A
#
# COMPACT_ATOMS: atom_id res chain seq x y z
N MET A 1 -44.68 -42.46 25.75
CA MET A 1 -45.18 -42.80 24.40
C MET A 1 -46.25 -41.79 24.02
N LEU A 2 -45.86 -40.68 23.39
CA LEU A 2 -46.74 -39.71 22.76
C LEU A 2 -46.05 -39.25 21.48
N GLY A 3 -46.81 -39.23 20.38
CA GLY A 3 -46.37 -39.37 18.99
C GLY A 3 -45.51 -38.23 18.43
N ALA A 4 -44.71 -38.62 17.44
CA ALA A 4 -43.75 -37.79 16.71
C ALA A 4 -44.41 -36.68 15.87
N PRO A 5 -43.78 -35.50 15.75
CA PRO A 5 -44.24 -34.43 14.87
C PRO A 5 -43.84 -34.68 13.41
N ALA A 6 -44.69 -34.20 12.51
CA ALA A 6 -44.64 -34.34 11.06
C ALA A 6 -43.38 -33.69 10.42
N ALA A 7 -42.89 -34.34 9.36
CA ALA A 7 -41.78 -33.88 8.54
C ALA A 7 -42.12 -32.60 7.75
N PRO A 8 -41.17 -31.66 7.57
CA PRO A 8 -41.39 -30.45 6.77
C PRO A 8 -41.45 -30.77 5.27
N ALA A 9 -42.37 -30.10 4.59
CA ALA A 9 -42.67 -30.25 3.17
C ALA A 9 -41.48 -29.87 2.27
N ALA A 10 -41.31 -30.63 1.18
CA ALA A 10 -40.32 -30.37 0.13
C ALA A 10 -40.57 -29.02 -0.55
N PRO A 11 -39.51 -28.27 -0.92
CA PRO A 11 -39.66 -27.01 -1.62
C PRO A 11 -40.19 -27.24 -3.04
N THR A 12 -41.22 -26.47 -3.42
CA THR A 12 -41.76 -26.37 -4.77
C THR A 12 -40.69 -25.89 -5.76
N PRO A 13 -40.67 -26.38 -7.02
CA PRO A 13 -39.71 -25.94 -8.02
C PRO A 13 -39.98 -24.47 -8.36
N ASN A 14 -38.95 -23.64 -8.13
CA ASN A 14 -38.97 -22.21 -8.44
C ASN A 14 -39.16 -22.03 -9.95
N THR A 15 -40.21 -21.30 -10.33
CA THR A 15 -40.47 -20.82 -11.67
C THR A 15 -39.22 -20.18 -12.27
N ALA A 16 -38.87 -20.61 -13.48
CA ALA A 16 -37.73 -20.10 -14.23
C ALA A 16 -37.75 -18.57 -14.30
N PRO A 17 -36.61 -17.88 -14.12
CA PRO A 17 -36.54 -16.46 -14.32
C PRO A 17 -36.90 -16.15 -15.78
N SER A 18 -37.80 -15.18 -15.95
CA SER A 18 -38.08 -14.48 -17.20
C SER A 18 -36.79 -14.27 -17.98
N ALA A 19 -36.78 -14.67 -19.26
CA ALA A 19 -35.66 -14.52 -20.16
C ALA A 19 -35.11 -13.09 -20.13
N THR A 20 -33.98 -12.93 -19.46
CA THR A 20 -33.15 -11.72 -19.52
C THR A 20 -32.74 -11.54 -20.97
N GLU A 21 -32.85 -10.30 -21.48
CA GLU A 21 -32.19 -9.91 -22.73
C GLU A 21 -30.74 -10.44 -22.73
N PRO A 22 -30.21 -10.93 -23.88
CA PRO A 22 -28.83 -11.38 -23.92
C PRO A 22 -27.94 -10.22 -23.45
N ALA A 23 -27.22 -10.43 -22.35
CA ALA A 23 -26.25 -9.47 -21.85
C ALA A 23 -25.39 -9.03 -23.04
N ALA A 24 -25.45 -7.74 -23.38
CA ALA A 24 -24.66 -7.20 -24.48
C ALA A 24 -23.21 -7.67 -24.30
N ALA A 25 -22.62 -8.24 -25.36
CA ALA A 25 -21.26 -8.76 -25.28
C ALA A 25 -20.34 -7.66 -24.74
N SER A 26 -19.65 -7.96 -23.63
CA SER A 26 -18.80 -6.99 -22.94
C SER A 26 -17.82 -6.36 -23.93
N ARG A 27 -17.78 -5.03 -23.99
CA ARG A 27 -16.90 -4.26 -24.88
C ARG A 27 -15.44 -4.51 -24.53
N TYR A 28 -15.17 -4.78 -23.26
CA TYR A 28 -13.85 -5.08 -22.72
C TYR A 28 -13.46 -6.56 -22.87
N ALA A 29 -14.38 -7.45 -23.28
CA ALA A 29 -14.07 -8.87 -23.49
C ALA A 29 -13.07 -9.11 -24.63
N ALA A 30 -12.98 -8.19 -25.60
CA ALA A 30 -12.01 -8.25 -26.70
C ALA A 30 -10.56 -8.00 -26.23
N ARG A 31 -10.37 -7.43 -25.04
CA ARG A 31 -9.06 -7.15 -24.42
C ARG A 31 -8.06 -6.47 -25.38
N PRO A 32 -8.35 -5.27 -25.92
CA PRO A 32 -7.50 -4.62 -26.92
C PRO A 32 -6.05 -4.42 -26.47
N TRP A 33 -5.81 -4.24 -25.16
CA TRP A 33 -4.47 -4.11 -24.58
C TRP A 33 -3.54 -5.30 -24.87
N LEU A 34 -4.07 -6.51 -25.13
CA LEU A 34 -3.23 -7.68 -25.44
C LEU A 34 -2.38 -7.46 -26.70
N ALA A 35 -2.83 -6.65 -27.64
CA ALA A 35 -2.08 -6.33 -28.85
C ALA A 35 -0.76 -5.59 -28.54
N ARG A 36 -0.69 -4.86 -27.42
CA ARG A 36 0.47 -4.08 -26.98
C ARG A 36 1.46 -4.88 -26.12
N LEU A 37 1.01 -5.99 -25.54
CA LEU A 37 1.85 -6.90 -24.75
C LEU A 37 2.84 -7.66 -25.66
N SER A 38 4.03 -7.95 -25.16
CA SER A 38 4.99 -8.82 -25.86
C SER A 38 4.47 -10.27 -25.93
N PRO A 39 5.00 -11.12 -26.83
CA PRO A 39 4.63 -12.54 -26.86
C PRO A 39 4.80 -13.24 -25.51
N VAL A 40 5.88 -12.93 -24.78
CA VAL A 40 6.14 -13.49 -23.44
C VAL A 40 5.10 -13.02 -22.42
N GLN A 41 4.71 -11.74 -22.47
CA GLN A 41 3.68 -11.20 -21.57
C GLN A 41 2.28 -11.77 -21.83
N ARG A 42 1.96 -12.14 -23.08
CA ARG A 42 0.71 -12.80 -23.44
C ARG A 42 0.68 -14.29 -23.11
N ALA A 43 1.85 -14.92 -23.03
CA ALA A 43 1.93 -16.35 -22.83
C ALA A 43 1.26 -16.78 -21.50
N PRO A 44 0.68 -17.99 -21.45
CA PRO A 44 0.24 -18.56 -20.20
C PRO A 44 1.43 -18.72 -19.26
N ILE A 45 1.18 -18.55 -17.96
CA ILE A 45 2.18 -18.75 -16.91
C ILE A 45 1.73 -19.84 -15.96
N THR A 46 2.68 -20.44 -15.26
CA THR A 46 2.43 -21.40 -14.19
C THR A 46 3.09 -20.88 -12.92
N PRO A 47 2.38 -20.04 -12.13
CA PRO A 47 2.91 -19.54 -10.88
C PRO A 47 3.14 -20.68 -9.88
N PRO A 48 4.16 -20.58 -9.01
CA PRO A 48 4.29 -21.50 -7.89
C PRO A 48 3.07 -21.40 -6.95
N PRO A 49 2.72 -22.46 -6.20
CA PRO A 49 1.54 -22.45 -5.33
C PRO A 49 1.61 -21.36 -4.24
N SER A 50 2.80 -21.03 -3.76
CA SER A 50 3.00 -19.96 -2.78
C SER A 50 4.37 -19.30 -2.93
N VAL A 51 4.52 -18.12 -2.32
CA VAL A 51 5.81 -17.41 -2.27
C VAL A 51 6.86 -18.24 -1.52
N LEU A 52 6.45 -19.06 -0.54
CA LEU A 52 7.36 -20.01 0.14
C LEU A 52 7.86 -21.10 -0.83
N HIS A 53 7.02 -21.60 -1.74
CA HIS A 53 7.48 -22.52 -2.78
C HIS A 53 8.46 -21.85 -3.75
N ALA A 54 8.21 -20.60 -4.15
CA ALA A 54 9.14 -19.82 -4.97
C ALA A 54 10.51 -19.66 -4.27
N PHE A 55 10.49 -19.30 -2.98
CA PHE A 55 11.69 -19.19 -2.16
C PHE A 55 12.45 -20.51 -2.05
N ARG A 56 11.79 -21.62 -1.69
CA ARG A 56 12.43 -22.94 -1.60
C ARG A 56 13.00 -23.43 -2.94
N ALA A 57 12.34 -23.10 -4.06
CA ALA A 57 12.86 -23.37 -5.39
C ALA A 57 14.14 -22.57 -5.67
N ALA A 58 14.24 -21.32 -5.18
CA ALA A 58 15.46 -20.54 -5.24
C ALA A 58 16.56 -21.10 -4.33
N VAL A 59 16.23 -21.56 -3.11
CA VAL A 59 17.16 -22.25 -2.20
C VAL A 59 17.78 -23.48 -2.85
N ALA A 60 16.95 -24.33 -3.48
CA ALA A 60 17.44 -25.53 -4.16
C ALA A 60 18.32 -25.21 -5.39
N ARG A 61 18.05 -24.11 -6.08
CA ARG A 61 18.73 -23.73 -7.32
C ARG A 61 20.02 -22.93 -7.10
N ALA A 62 20.06 -22.08 -6.07
CA ALA A 62 21.15 -21.15 -5.81
C ALA A 62 21.38 -20.93 -4.30
N PRO A 63 21.74 -21.98 -3.53
CA PRO A 63 21.78 -21.94 -2.06
C PRO A 63 22.74 -20.87 -1.51
N ASP A 64 23.90 -20.71 -2.15
CA ASP A 64 24.96 -19.78 -1.70
C ASP A 64 24.79 -18.35 -2.25
N ARG A 65 23.86 -18.14 -3.19
CA ARG A 65 23.59 -16.79 -3.71
C ARG A 65 23.02 -15.95 -2.57
N THR A 66 23.46 -14.70 -2.46
CA THR A 66 22.88 -13.75 -1.51
C THR A 66 21.39 -13.60 -1.78
N ALA A 67 20.56 -13.95 -0.81
CA ALA A 67 19.13 -13.69 -0.84
C ALA A 67 18.82 -12.28 -0.31
N LEU A 68 19.47 -11.89 0.80
CA LEU A 68 19.24 -10.61 1.48
C LEU A 68 20.55 -9.84 1.59
N ALA A 69 20.57 -8.61 1.10
CA ALA A 69 21.64 -7.66 1.31
C ALA A 69 21.13 -6.49 2.16
N TYR A 70 21.81 -6.16 3.25
CA TYR A 70 21.39 -5.12 4.18
C TYR A 70 22.62 -4.45 4.79
N PHE A 71 22.90 -3.20 4.38
CA PHE A 71 24.20 -2.55 4.61
C PHE A 71 25.36 -3.46 4.17
N ASP A 72 26.34 -3.72 5.04
CA ASP A 72 27.44 -4.65 4.80
C ASP A 72 27.06 -6.13 5.01
N GLY A 73 25.88 -6.41 5.56
CA GLY A 73 25.38 -7.77 5.79
C GLY A 73 24.93 -8.49 4.51
N ARG A 74 25.22 -9.79 4.43
CA ARG A 74 24.81 -10.69 3.34
C ARG A 74 24.31 -11.99 3.95
N ILE A 75 23.09 -12.39 3.59
CA ILE A 75 22.49 -13.67 3.99
C ILE A 75 22.21 -14.48 2.71
N GLY A 76 22.76 -15.69 2.63
CA GLY A 76 22.53 -16.61 1.51
C GLY A 76 21.11 -17.19 1.50
N TYR A 77 20.66 -17.77 0.39
CA TYR A 77 19.36 -18.45 0.34
C TYR A 77 19.25 -19.60 1.34
N ALA A 78 20.26 -20.48 1.40
CA ALA A 78 20.30 -21.59 2.36
C ALA A 78 20.32 -21.09 3.82
N GLU A 79 21.11 -20.04 4.10
CA GLU A 79 21.16 -19.43 5.43
C GLU A 79 19.81 -18.80 5.82
N ALA A 80 19.16 -18.08 4.90
CA ALA A 80 17.82 -17.52 5.15
C ALA A 80 16.78 -18.62 5.40
N ASP A 81 16.89 -19.76 4.72
CA ASP A 81 16.05 -20.93 4.93
C ASP A 81 16.26 -21.50 6.34
N GLU A 82 17.50 -21.74 6.76
CA GLU A 82 17.85 -22.24 8.10
C GLU A 82 17.39 -21.29 9.23
N LEU A 83 17.64 -19.99 9.06
CA LEU A 83 17.24 -18.97 10.04
C LEU A 83 15.72 -18.92 10.20
N SER A 84 14.99 -18.95 9.08
CA SER A 84 13.52 -18.94 9.09
C SER A 84 12.91 -20.26 9.53
N ASP A 85 13.59 -21.40 9.33
CA ASP A 85 13.21 -22.71 9.89
C ASP A 85 13.26 -22.69 11.41
N SER A 86 14.35 -22.18 11.99
CA SER A 86 14.47 -22.06 13.44
C SER A 86 13.38 -21.17 14.05
N LEU A 87 13.05 -20.06 13.38
CA LEU A 87 11.95 -19.20 13.79
C LEU A 87 10.59 -19.90 13.67
N ALA A 88 10.35 -20.63 12.59
CA ALA A 88 9.11 -21.40 12.40
C ALA A 88 8.95 -22.48 13.49
N GLY A 89 10.02 -23.21 13.80
CA GLY A 89 10.04 -24.20 14.88
C GLY A 89 9.73 -23.59 16.25
N HIS A 90 10.26 -22.39 16.51
CA HIS A 90 9.98 -21.66 17.74
C HIS A 90 8.52 -21.20 17.86
N LEU A 91 7.93 -20.73 16.75
CA LEU A 91 6.51 -20.36 16.67
C LEU A 91 5.62 -21.61 16.87
N ALA A 92 5.93 -22.71 16.18
CA ALA A 92 5.20 -23.97 16.27
C ALA A 92 5.26 -24.57 17.69
N ALA A 93 6.40 -24.48 18.38
CA ALA A 93 6.54 -24.92 19.77
C ALA A 93 5.67 -24.11 20.76
N ARG A 94 5.23 -22.92 20.35
CA ARG A 94 4.26 -22.08 21.09
C ARG A 94 2.83 -22.28 20.60
N GLY A 95 2.61 -23.26 19.72
CA GLY A 95 1.30 -23.61 19.18
C GLY A 95 0.80 -22.65 18.12
N ILE A 96 1.68 -21.89 17.45
CA ILE A 96 1.32 -21.11 16.26
C ILE A 96 1.34 -22.05 15.05
N GLY A 97 0.23 -22.14 14.33
CA GLY A 97 0.10 -23.04 13.18
C GLY A 97 -0.88 -22.57 12.12
N ARG A 98 -1.43 -23.51 11.34
CA ARG A 98 -2.40 -23.25 10.29
C ARG A 98 -3.63 -22.51 10.84
N GLY A 99 -3.95 -21.36 10.25
CA GLY A 99 -5.08 -20.52 10.64
C GLY A 99 -4.76 -19.47 11.70
N ASP A 100 -3.59 -19.55 12.37
CA ASP A 100 -3.11 -18.47 13.23
C ASP A 100 -2.61 -17.28 12.42
N ARG A 101 -2.56 -16.12 13.08
CA ARG A 101 -2.06 -14.87 12.48
C ARG A 101 -0.79 -14.41 13.20
N VAL A 102 0.24 -14.09 12.44
CA VAL A 102 1.50 -13.53 12.92
C VAL A 102 1.62 -12.09 12.43
N ALA A 103 1.50 -11.14 13.35
CA ALA A 103 1.70 -9.73 13.06
C ALA A 103 3.19 -9.42 12.89
N VAL A 104 3.56 -8.71 11.83
CA VAL A 104 4.94 -8.29 11.55
C VAL A 104 4.97 -6.77 11.40
N MET A 105 5.51 -6.09 12.40
CA MET A 105 5.61 -4.64 12.49
C MET A 105 7.08 -4.22 12.47
N LEU A 106 7.69 -4.27 11.29
CA LEU A 106 9.10 -3.99 11.08
C LEU A 106 9.30 -3.12 9.84
N GLN A 107 10.43 -2.44 9.82
CA GLN A 107 10.97 -1.78 8.63
C GLN A 107 11.48 -2.81 7.61
N ASN A 108 11.99 -2.36 6.45
CA ASN A 108 12.64 -3.22 5.46
C ASN A 108 13.99 -3.74 5.99
N THR A 109 13.95 -4.77 6.83
CA THR A 109 15.12 -5.43 7.44
C THR A 109 15.08 -6.94 7.18
N PRO A 110 16.22 -7.65 7.34
CA PRO A 110 16.24 -9.10 7.21
C PRO A 110 15.22 -9.80 8.11
N HIS A 111 14.98 -9.27 9.32
CA HIS A 111 14.00 -9.77 10.27
C HIS A 111 12.58 -9.80 9.71
N PHE A 112 12.17 -8.78 8.93
CA PHE A 112 10.85 -8.78 8.30
C PHE A 112 10.70 -10.00 7.38
N VAL A 113 11.69 -10.23 6.51
CA VAL A 113 11.67 -11.33 5.54
C VAL A 113 11.71 -12.69 6.25
N LEU A 114 12.60 -12.85 7.23
CA LEU A 114 12.73 -14.08 8.01
C LEU A 114 11.45 -14.40 8.79
N ALA A 115 10.78 -13.39 9.38
CA ALA A 115 9.52 -13.55 10.09
C ALA A 115 8.36 -13.96 9.17
N VAL A 116 8.29 -13.36 7.96
CA VAL A 116 7.29 -13.72 6.95
C VAL A 116 7.47 -15.17 6.50
N LEU A 117 8.70 -15.58 6.17
CA LEU A 117 9.02 -16.96 5.81
C LEU A 117 8.70 -17.93 6.96
N ALA A 118 9.07 -17.57 8.19
CA ALA A 118 8.81 -18.40 9.37
C ALA A 118 7.32 -18.60 9.64
N ALA A 119 6.50 -17.54 9.51
CA ALA A 119 5.05 -17.62 9.64
C ALA A 119 4.45 -18.56 8.59
N TRP A 120 4.83 -18.41 7.31
CA TRP A 120 4.36 -19.30 6.26
C TRP A 120 4.84 -20.74 6.43
N LYS A 121 6.07 -20.97 6.89
CA LYS A 121 6.58 -22.31 7.22
C LYS A 121 5.80 -22.96 8.37
N ALA A 122 5.31 -22.17 9.33
CA ALA A 122 4.39 -22.65 10.37
C ALA A 122 2.93 -22.82 9.86
N GLY A 123 2.62 -22.41 8.63
CA GLY A 123 1.27 -22.41 8.05
C GLY A 123 0.40 -21.23 8.47
N ALA A 124 0.96 -20.26 9.18
CA ALA A 124 0.25 -19.09 9.68
C ALA A 124 0.11 -18.00 8.60
N VAL A 125 -0.90 -17.15 8.78
CA VAL A 125 -1.19 -15.98 7.94
C VAL A 125 -0.40 -14.79 8.47
N VAL A 126 0.24 -14.02 7.59
CA VAL A 126 0.99 -12.83 7.99
C VAL A 126 0.06 -11.61 8.05
N VAL A 127 0.18 -10.82 9.11
CA VAL A 127 -0.48 -9.51 9.23
C VAL A 127 0.61 -8.44 9.17
N PRO A 128 0.96 -7.92 7.99
CA PRO A 128 1.97 -6.86 7.89
C PRO A 128 1.41 -5.56 8.48
N ILE A 129 2.13 -4.97 9.43
CA ILE A 129 1.73 -3.74 10.12
C ILE A 129 2.74 -2.65 9.80
N ASN A 130 2.23 -1.47 9.51
CA ASN A 130 3.04 -0.29 9.30
C ASN A 130 3.79 0.09 10.60
N PRO A 131 5.13 0.12 10.62
CA PRO A 131 5.93 0.42 11.82
C PRO A 131 5.76 1.86 12.33
N MET A 132 5.09 2.74 11.58
CA MET A 132 4.77 4.10 11.98
C MET A 132 3.43 4.23 12.73
N TYR A 133 2.62 3.17 12.77
CA TYR A 133 1.36 3.16 13.50
C TYR A 133 1.58 3.39 15.00
N LYS A 134 0.62 4.05 15.62
CA LYS A 134 0.58 4.30 17.07
C LYS A 134 -0.20 3.20 17.78
N ALA A 135 -0.13 3.21 19.12
CA ALA A 135 -0.72 2.17 19.96
C ALA A 135 -2.18 1.85 19.64
N GLY A 136 -3.02 2.86 19.38
CA GLY A 136 -4.43 2.66 19.04
C GLY A 136 -4.66 1.90 17.73
N GLU A 137 -3.94 2.26 16.68
CA GLU A 137 -4.02 1.62 15.36
C GLU A 137 -3.51 0.17 15.43
N VAL A 138 -2.36 -0.04 16.10
CA VAL A 138 -1.80 -1.37 16.29
C VAL A 138 -2.75 -2.25 17.10
N GLY A 139 -3.26 -1.76 18.23
CA GLY A 139 -4.19 -2.51 19.06
C GLY A 139 -5.48 -2.88 18.33
N HIS A 140 -5.99 -2.01 17.46
CA HIS A 140 -7.11 -2.34 16.58
C HIS A 140 -6.77 -3.49 15.63
N VAL A 141 -5.66 -3.39 14.89
CA VAL A 141 -5.22 -4.43 13.94
C VAL A 141 -4.99 -5.77 14.64
N LEU A 142 -4.36 -5.77 15.82
CA LEU A 142 -4.11 -7.00 16.60
C LEU A 142 -5.41 -7.66 17.08
N ARG A 143 -6.40 -6.87 17.53
CA ARG A 143 -7.71 -7.39 17.94
C ARG A 143 -8.51 -7.93 16.77
N ASP A 144 -8.62 -7.15 15.70
CA ASP A 144 -9.44 -7.47 14.53
C ASP A 144 -8.89 -8.70 13.78
N SER A 145 -7.58 -8.73 13.55
CA SER A 145 -6.94 -9.90 12.95
C SER A 145 -6.92 -11.09 13.91
N GLY A 146 -6.96 -10.87 15.23
CA GLY A 146 -6.75 -11.90 16.24
C GLY A 146 -5.34 -12.51 16.18
N ALA A 147 -4.32 -11.70 15.87
CA ALA A 147 -2.94 -12.13 15.82
C ALA A 147 -2.51 -12.80 17.14
N ALA A 148 -1.92 -13.99 17.03
CA ALA A 148 -1.44 -14.78 18.16
C ALA A 148 0.04 -14.50 18.47
N ALA A 149 0.79 -13.98 17.50
CA ALA A 149 2.17 -13.56 17.67
C ALA A 149 2.43 -12.17 17.07
N LEU A 150 3.40 -11.45 17.63
CA LEU A 150 3.87 -10.15 17.14
C LEU A 150 5.40 -10.14 16.98
N VAL A 151 5.87 -9.74 15.80
CA VAL A 151 7.28 -9.45 15.54
C VAL A 151 7.46 -7.94 15.42
N CYS A 152 8.36 -7.35 16.22
CA CYS A 152 8.51 -5.89 16.28
C CYS A 152 9.92 -5.42 16.68
N ASP A 153 10.18 -4.11 16.54
CA ASP A 153 11.44 -3.49 16.98
C ASP A 153 11.59 -3.58 18.51
N ALA A 154 12.80 -3.95 18.96
CA ALA A 154 13.10 -4.17 20.38
C ALA A 154 12.94 -2.91 21.26
N ARG A 155 13.04 -1.71 20.68
CA ARG A 155 12.80 -0.44 21.39
C ARG A 155 11.30 -0.12 21.43
N ALA A 156 10.57 -0.43 20.35
CA ALA A 156 9.12 -0.21 20.28
C ALA A 156 8.33 -1.10 21.23
N TRP A 157 8.80 -2.33 21.49
CA TRP A 157 8.16 -3.28 22.40
C TRP A 157 7.86 -2.72 23.80
N PRO A 158 8.87 -2.35 24.61
CA PRO A 158 8.63 -1.79 25.93
C PRO A 158 8.03 -0.37 25.90
N ALA A 159 8.22 0.38 24.80
CA ALA A 159 7.81 1.78 24.71
C ALA A 159 6.28 1.95 24.56
N TYR A 160 5.63 1.17 23.70
CA TYR A 160 4.18 1.28 23.52
C TYR A 160 3.49 0.00 23.03
N LEU A 161 4.20 -0.92 22.37
CA LEU A 161 3.57 -2.10 21.79
C LEU A 161 3.12 -3.12 22.83
N ARG A 162 3.83 -3.23 23.95
CA ARG A 162 3.39 -4.08 25.08
C ARG A 162 2.03 -3.66 25.61
N GLU A 163 1.79 -2.35 25.71
CA GLU A 163 0.49 -1.80 26.10
C GLU A 163 -0.54 -2.01 25.00
N ALA A 164 -0.19 -1.71 23.74
CA ALA A 164 -1.07 -1.90 22.59
C ALA A 164 -1.53 -3.36 22.42
N SER A 165 -0.72 -4.33 22.84
CA SER A 165 -1.05 -5.76 22.82
C SER A 165 -1.92 -6.24 23.98
N ARG A 166 -2.16 -5.42 25.01
CA ARG A 166 -3.02 -5.82 26.14
C ARG A 166 -4.46 -6.04 25.66
N GLY A 167 -5.08 -7.13 26.13
CA GLY A 167 -6.43 -7.52 25.72
C GLY A 167 -6.53 -7.97 24.26
N THR A 168 -5.40 -8.33 23.62
CA THR A 168 -5.37 -8.93 22.28
C THR A 168 -5.04 -10.43 22.36
N GLY A 169 -5.08 -11.14 21.23
CA GLY A 169 -4.69 -12.56 21.15
C GLY A 169 -3.18 -12.82 21.23
N VAL A 170 -2.35 -11.77 21.27
CA VAL A 170 -0.89 -11.91 21.20
C VAL A 170 -0.36 -12.56 22.47
N ARG A 171 0.23 -13.75 22.31
CA ARG A 171 0.85 -14.55 23.38
C ARG A 171 2.34 -14.81 23.17
N THR A 172 2.84 -14.56 21.97
CA THR A 172 4.25 -14.73 21.60
C THR A 172 4.77 -13.46 20.94
N VAL A 173 5.95 -13.00 21.36
CA VAL A 173 6.59 -11.80 20.83
C VAL A 173 8.03 -12.07 20.46
N LEU A 174 8.42 -11.67 19.25
CA LEU A 174 9.80 -11.69 18.79
C LEU A 174 10.26 -10.25 18.57
N THR A 175 11.29 -9.83 19.30
CA THR A 175 11.88 -8.50 19.16
C THR A 175 13.10 -8.53 18.25
N ALA A 176 13.28 -7.48 17.45
CA ALA A 176 14.35 -7.37 16.46
C ALA A 176 15.16 -6.09 16.70
N ARG A 177 16.48 -6.14 16.47
CA ARG A 177 17.34 -4.96 16.47
C ARG A 177 17.91 -4.74 15.06
N ASP A 178 17.94 -3.48 14.66
CA ASP A 178 18.42 -3.03 13.35
C ASP A 178 19.87 -3.41 13.02
N ARG A 179 20.68 -3.79 14.02
CA ARG A 179 22.08 -4.23 13.87
C ARG A 179 22.31 -5.75 13.91
N ASP A 180 21.28 -6.60 14.05
CA ASP A 180 21.53 -8.03 14.30
C ASP A 180 22.19 -8.80 13.14
N PHE A 181 22.13 -8.27 11.92
CA PHE A 181 22.60 -8.94 10.68
C PHE A 181 23.57 -8.08 9.85
N GLN A 182 24.20 -7.07 10.46
CA GLN A 182 25.11 -6.13 9.79
C GLN A 182 26.01 -5.44 10.83
N THR A 183 27.13 -4.82 10.41
CA THR A 183 28.07 -4.18 11.36
C THR A 183 28.21 -2.67 11.20
N ARG A 184 27.72 -2.09 10.11
CA ARG A 184 27.73 -0.64 9.87
C ARG A 184 26.91 0.13 10.91
N ASP A 185 27.45 1.26 11.36
CA ASP A 185 26.73 2.18 12.23
C ASP A 185 26.48 3.52 11.52
N ASP A 186 25.48 3.53 10.64
CA ASP A 186 25.10 4.72 9.90
C ASP A 186 24.17 5.63 10.75
N PRO A 187 24.66 6.77 11.26
CA PRO A 187 23.87 7.61 12.16
C PRO A 187 22.66 8.25 11.48
N ARG A 188 22.60 8.30 10.14
CA ARG A 188 21.45 8.85 9.40
C ARG A 188 20.18 8.04 9.64
N VAL A 189 20.31 6.73 9.86
CA VAL A 189 19.16 5.81 9.95
C VAL A 189 19.18 4.87 11.16
N LEU A 190 20.33 4.68 11.82
CA LEU A 190 20.48 3.78 12.98
C LEU A 190 20.64 4.51 14.33
N ALA A 191 20.71 5.85 14.33
CA ALA A 191 20.78 6.61 15.58
C ALA A 191 19.52 6.39 16.45
N PRO A 192 19.64 6.50 17.79
CA PRO A 192 18.48 6.52 18.68
C PRO A 192 17.54 7.65 18.23
N ALA A 193 16.24 7.36 18.12
CA ALA A 193 15.26 8.37 17.72
C ALA A 193 15.39 9.60 18.65
N GLN A 194 15.78 10.75 18.10
CA GLN A 194 15.73 12.00 18.85
C GLN A 194 14.28 12.28 19.25
N GLN A 195 14.06 12.55 20.53
CA GLN A 195 12.79 13.06 21.01
C GLN A 195 12.50 14.36 20.24
N PRO A 196 11.28 14.60 19.73
CA PRO A 196 10.99 15.84 19.05
C PRO A 196 11.39 16.99 19.96
N ALA A 197 12.19 17.93 19.46
CA ALA A 197 12.46 19.16 20.19
C ALA A 197 11.10 19.78 20.55
N PRO A 198 10.89 20.23 21.80
CA PRO A 198 9.71 21.03 22.10
C PRO A 198 9.66 22.19 21.10
N PRO A 199 8.47 22.58 20.60
CA PRO A 199 8.37 23.69 19.68
C PRO A 199 9.08 24.89 20.30
N ALA A 200 10.09 25.41 19.59
CA ALA A 200 10.61 26.73 19.90
C ALA A 200 9.43 27.70 19.79
N ASP A 201 9.26 28.52 20.82
CA ASP A 201 8.24 29.56 20.96
C ASP A 201 6.90 29.11 21.60
N ALA A 202 6.99 28.58 22.82
CA ALA A 202 5.87 28.57 23.79
C ALA A 202 6.08 29.51 24.99
N GLU A 203 7.10 30.39 24.95
CA GLU A 203 7.36 31.38 26.03
C GLU A 203 6.89 32.81 25.70
N THR A 204 6.44 33.08 24.48
CA THR A 204 6.01 34.44 24.06
C THR A 204 4.50 34.66 24.06
N ALA A 205 3.68 33.64 24.32
CA ALA A 205 2.21 33.76 24.34
C ALA A 205 1.59 33.93 25.75
N ALA A 206 2.39 33.87 26.83
CA ALA A 206 1.89 33.97 28.21
C ALA A 206 1.78 35.41 28.75
N LYS A 207 1.91 36.44 27.91
CA LYS A 207 1.83 37.86 28.31
C LYS A 207 0.91 38.69 27.40
N ALA A 208 -0.32 38.24 27.18
CA ALA A 208 -1.38 39.15 26.75
C ALA A 208 -2.76 38.49 26.93
N THR A 209 -3.33 38.59 28.13
CA THR A 209 -4.78 38.83 28.34
C THR A 209 -5.05 38.94 29.84
N GLY A 210 -5.18 40.18 30.32
CA GLY A 210 -5.92 40.49 31.55
C GLY A 210 -7.43 40.56 31.27
N PRO A 211 -8.27 40.62 32.31
CA PRO A 211 -9.61 40.01 32.29
C PRO A 211 -10.73 41.02 32.06
N THR A 212 -11.82 40.58 31.45
CA THR A 212 -13.17 41.09 31.75
C THR A 212 -14.20 39.98 31.62
N ALA A 213 -14.90 39.75 32.73
CA ALA A 213 -16.12 38.99 32.84
C ALA A 213 -17.28 39.71 32.12
N ASP A 214 -18.26 38.98 31.61
CA ASP A 214 -19.57 38.92 32.29
C ASP A 214 -20.45 37.77 31.79
N ALA A 215 -21.31 37.32 32.68
CA ALA A 215 -22.14 36.12 32.62
C ALA A 215 -23.45 36.30 31.83
N THR A 216 -24.03 35.21 31.31
CA THR A 216 -25.26 34.58 31.86
C THR A 216 -25.86 33.50 30.93
N ASP A 217 -26.33 32.43 31.60
CA ASP A 217 -27.36 31.44 31.26
C ASP A 217 -27.36 30.65 29.93
N ALA A 218 -27.28 29.32 30.05
CA ALA A 218 -28.48 28.46 29.96
C ALA A 218 -28.16 26.96 30.18
N THR A 219 -28.74 26.42 31.24
CA THR A 219 -29.36 25.07 31.40
C THR A 219 -28.61 23.81 30.95
N THR A 220 -28.28 23.03 31.98
CA THR A 220 -27.95 21.60 31.99
C THR A 220 -29.16 20.70 31.69
N ALA A 221 -28.94 19.64 30.91
CA ALA A 221 -29.72 18.41 30.97
C ALA A 221 -28.77 17.21 30.82
N THR A 222 -28.52 16.54 31.93
CA THR A 222 -27.77 15.28 32.05
C THR A 222 -28.69 14.10 31.75
N ALA A 223 -28.19 13.13 30.99
CA ALA A 223 -28.74 11.77 30.96
C ALA A 223 -27.60 10.77 31.13
N SER A 224 -27.65 10.06 32.26
CA SER A 224 -26.73 9.04 32.74
C SER A 224 -26.86 7.71 31.98
N ALA A 225 -25.74 7.06 31.70
CA ALA A 225 -25.68 5.61 31.41
C ALA A 225 -25.35 4.84 32.71
N PRO A 226 -25.86 3.61 32.91
CA PRO A 226 -25.81 2.93 34.19
C PRO A 226 -24.43 2.31 34.47
N ALA A 227 -24.01 2.40 35.74
CA ALA A 227 -22.84 1.74 36.28
C ALA A 227 -23.05 0.22 36.33
N ALA A 228 -22.14 -0.53 35.72
CA ALA A 228 -22.01 -1.97 35.96
C ALA A 228 -21.09 -2.19 37.16
N ASP A 229 -21.59 -2.98 38.10
CA ASP A 229 -20.97 -3.33 39.38
C ASP A 229 -19.63 -4.05 39.17
N ALA A 230 -18.57 -3.52 39.76
CA ALA A 230 -17.21 -4.01 39.63
C ALA A 230 -16.89 -4.97 40.79
N THR A 231 -17.12 -6.27 40.58
CA THR A 231 -16.37 -7.29 41.32
C THR A 231 -15.02 -7.47 40.64
N ASP A 232 -14.03 -6.76 41.17
CA ASP A 232 -12.61 -6.88 40.80
C ASP A 232 -12.10 -8.29 41.12
N THR A 233 -12.01 -9.11 40.08
CA THR A 233 -11.14 -10.28 40.01
C THR A 233 -10.27 -10.15 38.77
N THR A 234 -9.47 -9.08 38.71
CA THR A 234 -8.44 -8.93 37.68
C THR A 234 -7.34 -9.99 37.88
N THR A 235 -7.57 -11.17 37.29
CA THR A 235 -6.48 -12.10 37.03
C THR A 235 -5.50 -11.38 36.10
N PRO A 236 -4.22 -11.16 36.49
CA PRO A 236 -3.29 -10.45 35.63
C PRO A 236 -3.19 -11.18 34.30
N THR A 237 -3.49 -10.50 33.19
CA THR A 237 -3.28 -11.06 31.85
C THR A 237 -1.80 -11.45 31.75
N PRO A 238 -1.47 -12.73 31.48
CA PRO A 238 -0.08 -13.16 31.43
C PRO A 238 0.67 -12.32 30.40
N THR A 239 1.86 -11.85 30.78
CA THR A 239 2.71 -11.10 29.85
C THR A 239 3.11 -12.04 28.72
N PRO A 240 3.02 -11.61 27.44
CA PRO A 240 3.40 -12.46 26.32
C PRO A 240 4.84 -12.97 26.44
N ASP A 241 5.07 -14.23 26.04
CA ASP A 241 6.42 -14.79 26.00
C ASP A 241 7.24 -14.06 24.95
N THR A 242 8.29 -13.37 25.40
CA THR A 242 9.10 -12.46 24.58
C THR A 242 10.51 -13.02 24.39
N ALA A 243 10.95 -13.14 23.13
CA ALA A 243 12.31 -13.53 22.79
C ALA A 243 12.95 -12.59 21.77
N ASP A 244 14.28 -12.62 21.68
CA ASP A 244 15.05 -11.92 20.66
C ASP A 244 15.10 -12.76 19.37
N LEU A 245 14.65 -12.18 18.25
CA LEU A 245 14.47 -12.89 16.98
C LEU A 245 15.78 -13.47 16.46
N ALA A 246 16.85 -12.67 16.44
CA ALA A 246 18.14 -13.13 15.92
C ALA A 246 18.74 -14.25 16.77
N THR A 247 18.56 -14.18 18.10
CA THR A 247 18.92 -15.24 19.02
C THR A 247 18.15 -16.53 18.72
N VAL A 248 16.83 -16.45 18.54
CA VAL A 248 16.00 -17.61 18.18
C VAL A 248 16.39 -18.17 16.82
N ALA A 249 16.59 -17.33 15.81
CA ALA A 249 16.96 -17.75 14.46
C ALA A 249 18.27 -18.56 14.46
N ARG A 250 19.25 -18.17 15.28
CA ARG A 250 20.55 -18.85 15.40
C ARG A 250 20.54 -20.12 16.27
N ARG A 251 19.45 -20.41 16.99
CA ARG A 251 19.33 -21.62 17.84
C ARG A 251 19.10 -22.91 17.07
N ARG A 252 18.79 -22.84 15.76
CA ARG A 252 18.54 -24.01 14.90
C ARG A 252 17.46 -24.94 15.46
N HIS A 253 16.34 -24.39 15.91
CA HIS A 253 15.16 -25.18 16.23
C HIS A 253 14.73 -26.00 14.99
N PRO A 254 14.24 -27.25 15.16
CA PRO A 254 13.77 -28.03 14.03
C PRO A 254 12.58 -27.34 13.37
N ALA A 255 12.57 -27.28 12.04
CA ALA A 255 11.43 -26.78 11.29
C ALA A 255 10.17 -27.62 11.58
N PRO A 256 8.98 -27.01 11.62
CA PRO A 256 7.74 -27.77 11.67
C PRO A 256 7.57 -28.60 10.38
N PRO A 257 6.72 -29.65 10.40
CA PRO A 257 6.34 -30.36 9.18
C PRO A 257 5.79 -29.41 8.11
N ASP A 258 5.89 -29.78 6.84
CA ASP A 258 5.35 -28.97 5.76
C ASP A 258 3.86 -28.67 5.99
N PRO A 259 3.45 -27.38 6.04
CA PRO A 259 2.06 -27.01 6.29
C PRO A 259 1.11 -27.30 5.11
N GLY A 260 1.62 -27.73 3.95
CA GLY A 260 0.81 -28.06 2.78
C GLY A 260 0.10 -26.84 2.18
N LEU A 261 0.76 -25.69 2.15
CA LEU A 261 0.19 -24.44 1.64
C LEU A 261 -0.17 -24.55 0.16
N THR A 262 -1.36 -24.09 -0.18
CA THR A 262 -1.89 -24.05 -1.54
C THR A 262 -2.07 -22.62 -2.05
N ALA A 263 -2.31 -22.47 -3.35
CA ALA A 263 -2.62 -21.17 -3.96
C ALA A 263 -3.90 -20.51 -3.39
N ALA A 264 -4.81 -21.31 -2.84
CA ALA A 264 -6.08 -20.84 -2.28
C ALA A 264 -5.96 -20.35 -0.82
N ASP A 265 -4.84 -20.63 -0.15
CA ASP A 265 -4.66 -20.23 1.24
C ASP A 265 -4.32 -18.73 1.35
N THR A 266 -4.89 -18.07 2.37
CA THR A 266 -4.60 -16.68 2.69
C THR A 266 -3.15 -16.55 3.15
N ALA A 267 -2.36 -15.79 2.41
CA ALA A 267 -0.97 -15.50 2.74
C ALA A 267 -0.86 -14.31 3.69
N LEU A 268 -1.66 -13.27 3.44
CA LEU A 268 -1.63 -12.00 4.15
C LEU A 268 -3.04 -11.52 4.50
N ILE A 269 -3.16 -10.84 5.64
CA ILE A 269 -4.27 -9.92 5.91
C ILE A 269 -3.68 -8.51 5.94
N SER A 270 -3.81 -7.80 4.82
CA SER A 270 -3.21 -6.47 4.65
C SER A 270 -4.24 -5.39 4.97
N TYR A 271 -4.01 -4.64 6.05
CA TYR A 271 -4.89 -3.54 6.44
C TYR A 271 -4.67 -2.31 5.57
N THR A 272 -5.75 -1.83 4.95
CA THR A 272 -5.75 -0.57 4.20
C THR A 272 -6.47 0.50 4.98
N SER A 273 -5.93 1.72 5.03
CA SER A 273 -6.64 2.89 5.52
C SER A 273 -7.71 3.27 4.49
N GLY A 274 -8.86 2.60 4.54
CA GLY A 274 -10.03 2.92 3.76
C GLY A 274 -10.55 4.32 4.09
N THR A 275 -11.34 4.89 3.19
CA THR A 275 -11.79 6.29 3.28
C THR A 275 -12.95 6.46 4.26
N SER A 276 -13.47 5.33 4.75
CA SER A 276 -14.52 5.20 5.76
C SER A 276 -14.03 5.30 7.21
N GLY A 277 -12.72 5.47 7.44
CA GLY A 277 -12.16 5.75 8.78
C GLY A 277 -11.54 4.56 9.51
N THR A 278 -12.17 3.37 9.47
CA THR A 278 -11.60 2.14 10.07
C THR A 278 -10.84 1.32 9.03
N PRO A 279 -9.58 0.92 9.29
CA PRO A 279 -8.83 0.07 8.37
C PRO A 279 -9.51 -1.28 8.13
N LYS A 280 -9.48 -1.78 6.89
CA LYS A 280 -10.06 -3.09 6.52
C LYS A 280 -8.94 -4.05 6.13
N GLY A 281 -8.96 -5.27 6.64
CA GLY A 281 -7.99 -6.31 6.29
C GLY A 281 -8.35 -7.01 4.99
N ALA A 282 -7.65 -6.72 3.89
CA ALA A 282 -7.82 -7.46 2.64
C ALA A 282 -7.11 -8.83 2.72
N MET A 283 -7.80 -9.91 2.32
CA MET A 283 -7.25 -11.27 2.38
C MET A 283 -6.47 -11.62 1.11
N ASN A 284 -5.16 -11.35 1.07
CA ASN A 284 -4.35 -11.67 -0.10
C ASN A 284 -3.94 -13.15 -0.09
N LEU A 285 -4.30 -13.87 -1.15
CA LEU A 285 -4.01 -15.30 -1.30
C LEU A 285 -2.58 -15.54 -1.79
N HIS A 286 -2.01 -16.70 -1.44
CA HIS A 286 -0.71 -17.12 -1.95
C HIS A 286 -0.66 -17.16 -3.48
N GLY A 287 -1.71 -17.66 -4.13
CA GLY A 287 -1.80 -17.73 -5.59
C GLY A 287 -1.87 -16.35 -6.25
N ALA A 288 -2.52 -15.38 -5.62
CA ALA A 288 -2.59 -14.00 -6.12
C ALA A 288 -1.20 -13.33 -6.06
N LEU A 289 -0.46 -13.53 -4.96
CA LEU A 289 0.90 -13.02 -4.81
C LEU A 289 1.84 -13.63 -5.86
N THR A 290 1.83 -14.95 -6.03
CA THR A 290 2.73 -15.63 -6.99
C THR A 290 2.34 -15.38 -8.43
N HIS A 291 1.05 -15.22 -8.73
CA HIS A 291 0.58 -14.81 -10.06
C HIS A 291 1.22 -13.48 -10.47
N ASN A 292 1.07 -12.44 -9.63
CA ASN A 292 1.63 -11.13 -9.93
C ASN A 292 3.16 -11.12 -9.89
N ALA A 293 3.80 -11.82 -8.95
CA ALA A 293 5.25 -11.96 -8.92
C ALA A 293 5.79 -12.60 -10.22
N THR A 294 5.14 -13.65 -10.72
CA THR A 294 5.51 -14.32 -11.97
C THR A 294 5.28 -13.40 -13.17
N ARG A 295 4.18 -12.64 -13.21
CA ARG A 295 3.93 -11.63 -14.25
C ARG A 295 4.97 -10.50 -14.24
N GLN A 296 5.44 -10.07 -13.07
CA GLN A 296 6.53 -9.10 -12.96
C GLN A 296 7.85 -9.67 -13.53
N VAL A 297 8.24 -10.88 -13.13
CA VAL A 297 9.49 -11.51 -13.61
C VAL A 297 9.45 -11.74 -15.13
N THR A 298 8.34 -12.27 -15.65
CA THR A 298 8.19 -12.54 -17.10
C THR A 298 8.02 -11.27 -17.93
N GLY A 299 7.51 -10.19 -17.34
CA GLY A 299 7.28 -8.91 -18.00
C GLY A 299 8.48 -7.97 -18.02
N HIS A 300 9.53 -8.25 -17.23
CA HIS A 300 10.73 -7.44 -17.18
C HIS A 300 11.93 -8.16 -17.81
N PRO A 301 12.88 -7.42 -18.42
CA PRO A 301 14.07 -7.99 -19.03
C PRO A 301 15.16 -8.34 -18.01
N LEU A 302 14.80 -8.71 -16.77
CA LEU A 302 15.75 -8.90 -15.68
C LEU A 302 16.34 -10.31 -15.75
N PRO A 303 17.68 -10.46 -15.82
CA PRO A 303 18.31 -11.77 -15.69
C PRO A 303 17.98 -12.44 -14.35
N GLU A 304 17.96 -13.77 -14.33
CA GLU A 304 17.90 -14.52 -13.08
C GLU A 304 19.05 -14.11 -12.15
N GLY A 305 18.79 -13.97 -10.85
CA GLY A 305 19.82 -13.55 -9.89
C GLY A 305 20.05 -12.04 -9.80
N SER A 306 19.33 -11.23 -10.58
CA SER A 306 19.41 -9.76 -10.50
C SER A 306 19.09 -9.21 -9.10
N GLY A 307 19.63 -8.04 -8.78
CA GLY A 307 19.33 -7.31 -7.54
C GLY A 307 18.00 -6.56 -7.62
N TYR A 308 17.20 -6.63 -6.56
CA TYR A 308 15.93 -5.92 -6.37
C TYR A 308 16.09 -5.02 -5.15
N PHE A 309 15.98 -3.71 -5.31
CA PHE A 309 16.03 -2.81 -4.17
C PHE A 309 14.62 -2.57 -3.62
N ALA A 310 14.42 -2.90 -2.34
CA ALA A 310 13.16 -2.76 -1.62
C ALA A 310 12.91 -1.28 -1.23
N LEU A 311 12.55 -0.46 -2.21
CA LEU A 311 12.22 0.96 -1.98
C LEU A 311 10.79 1.10 -1.46
N ALA A 312 9.87 0.28 -1.97
CA ALA A 312 8.54 0.20 -1.40
C ALA A 312 8.61 -0.50 -0.03
N PRO A 313 7.80 -0.08 0.95
CA PRO A 313 7.76 -0.78 2.22
C PRO A 313 7.24 -2.21 2.03
N LEU A 314 7.94 -3.20 2.58
CA LEU A 314 7.58 -4.62 2.44
C LEU A 314 6.29 -4.98 3.17
N PHE A 315 5.87 -4.18 4.16
CA PHE A 315 4.55 -4.32 4.79
C PHE A 315 3.40 -3.85 3.87
N HIS A 316 3.70 -3.15 2.77
CA HIS A 316 2.74 -2.76 1.77
C HIS A 316 2.70 -3.78 0.63
N ILE A 317 1.52 -4.01 0.06
CA ILE A 317 1.31 -5.05 -0.97
C ILE A 317 2.26 -4.91 -2.16
N THR A 318 2.57 -3.68 -2.57
CA THR A 318 3.50 -3.39 -3.67
C THR A 318 4.91 -3.89 -3.39
N GLY A 319 5.48 -3.60 -2.21
CA GLY A 319 6.82 -4.10 -1.86
C GLY A 319 6.81 -5.62 -1.67
N MET A 320 5.77 -6.15 -1.03
CA MET A 320 5.60 -7.59 -0.83
C MET A 320 5.57 -8.37 -2.15
N VAL A 321 4.84 -7.89 -3.17
CA VAL A 321 4.69 -8.57 -4.46
C VAL A 321 5.84 -8.25 -5.40
N CYS A 322 6.05 -6.97 -5.69
CA CYS A 322 6.93 -6.54 -6.78
C CYS A 322 8.42 -6.60 -6.41
N GLU A 323 8.77 -6.59 -5.13
CA GLU A 323 10.16 -6.61 -4.68
C GLU A 323 10.46 -7.94 -4.01
N LEU A 324 9.76 -8.33 -2.93
CA LEU A 324 10.05 -9.59 -2.22
C LEU A 324 9.67 -10.83 -3.04
N ALA A 325 8.39 -10.99 -3.40
CA ALA A 325 7.93 -12.21 -4.08
C ALA A 325 8.50 -12.34 -5.49
N ALA A 326 8.62 -11.24 -6.24
CA ALA A 326 9.26 -11.23 -7.56
C ALA A 326 10.76 -11.56 -7.45
N CYS A 327 11.48 -11.01 -6.46
CA CYS A 327 12.88 -11.34 -6.24
C CYS A 327 13.08 -12.84 -5.99
N PHE A 328 12.28 -13.45 -5.11
CA PHE A 328 12.36 -14.90 -4.86
C PHE A 328 11.99 -15.73 -6.08
N THR A 329 10.98 -15.32 -6.83
CA THR A 329 10.61 -15.96 -8.11
C THR A 329 11.77 -15.92 -9.10
N ASN A 330 12.54 -14.83 -9.12
CA ASN A 330 13.73 -14.64 -9.95
C ASN A 330 15.04 -15.19 -9.34
N ALA A 331 14.98 -15.83 -8.16
CA ALA A 331 16.15 -16.18 -7.34
C ALA A 331 17.17 -15.02 -7.22
N GLY A 332 16.68 -13.78 -7.12
CA GLY A 332 17.47 -12.55 -7.05
C GLY A 332 18.04 -12.24 -5.66
N THR A 333 18.70 -11.09 -5.55
CA THR A 333 19.14 -10.52 -4.27
C THR A 333 18.21 -9.38 -3.87
N LEU A 334 17.52 -9.50 -2.73
CA LEU A 334 16.71 -8.43 -2.16
C LEU A 334 17.59 -7.49 -1.34
N VAL A 335 17.82 -6.29 -1.85
CA VAL A 335 18.57 -5.22 -1.18
C VAL A 335 17.60 -4.42 -0.30
N LEU A 336 17.92 -4.35 0.98
CA LEU A 336 17.07 -3.78 2.02
C LEU A 336 17.67 -2.49 2.56
N ALA A 337 16.81 -1.52 2.86
CA ALA A 337 17.18 -0.26 3.52
C ALA A 337 16.29 -0.05 4.74
N HIS A 338 16.88 0.18 5.92
CA HIS A 338 16.14 0.25 7.18
C HIS A 338 15.06 1.34 7.15
N ARG A 339 15.44 2.61 7.05
CA ARG A 339 14.50 3.72 6.92
C ARG A 339 14.85 4.48 5.66
N PHE A 340 13.85 5.17 5.11
CA PHE A 340 14.10 6.04 3.97
C PHE A 340 14.93 7.25 4.43
N ASP A 341 16.17 7.27 3.98
CA ASP A 341 17.04 8.44 3.92
C ASP A 341 17.62 8.47 2.50
N ALA A 342 17.51 9.61 1.81
CA ALA A 342 17.89 9.69 0.40
C ALA A 342 19.39 9.40 0.19
N GLY A 343 20.25 9.85 1.09
CA GLY A 343 21.69 9.61 1.01
C GLY A 343 22.01 8.12 1.20
N VAL A 344 21.45 7.48 2.22
CA VAL A 344 21.65 6.05 2.49
C VAL A 344 21.15 5.18 1.31
N VAL A 345 20.02 5.53 0.72
CA VAL A 345 19.46 4.81 -0.44
C VAL A 345 20.36 4.98 -1.67
N LEU A 346 20.86 6.20 -1.93
CA LEU A 346 21.80 6.46 -3.02
C LEU A 346 23.10 5.67 -2.83
N ASP A 347 23.68 5.67 -1.63
CA ASP A 347 24.87 4.87 -1.30
C ASP A 347 24.62 3.38 -1.57
N ALA A 348 23.45 2.86 -1.20
CA ALA A 348 23.05 1.49 -1.45
C ALA A 348 22.88 1.17 -2.94
N PHE A 349 22.43 2.11 -3.77
CA PHE A 349 22.36 1.92 -5.23
C PHE A 349 23.75 1.75 -5.86
N LEU A 350 24.73 2.51 -5.38
CA LEU A 350 26.13 2.37 -5.81
C LEU A 350 26.75 1.07 -5.30
N GLU A 351 26.53 0.73 -4.03
CA GLU A 351 27.10 -0.46 -3.39
C GLU A 351 26.54 -1.76 -4.01
N HIS A 352 25.23 -1.87 -4.15
CA HIS A 352 24.56 -3.13 -4.49
C HIS A 352 24.15 -3.24 -5.95
N ARG A 353 24.19 -2.14 -6.72
CA ARG A 353 23.90 -2.10 -8.16
C ARG A 353 22.60 -2.85 -8.55
N PRO A 354 21.46 -2.58 -7.89
CA PRO A 354 20.19 -3.27 -8.17
C PRO A 354 19.70 -3.00 -9.60
N ALA A 355 19.08 -4.00 -10.22
CA ALA A 355 18.51 -3.90 -11.56
C ALA A 355 17.04 -3.46 -11.58
N TYR A 356 16.34 -3.62 -10.45
CA TYR A 356 14.92 -3.31 -10.30
C TYR A 356 14.61 -2.58 -9.00
N THR A 357 13.67 -1.64 -9.05
CA THR A 357 13.00 -1.11 -7.86
C THR A 357 11.62 -0.55 -8.19
N VAL A 358 10.74 -0.50 -7.19
CA VAL A 358 9.47 0.23 -7.28
C VAL A 358 9.22 1.04 -6.02
N GLY A 359 8.76 2.28 -6.16
CA GLY A 359 8.48 3.12 -4.99
C GLY A 359 7.46 4.22 -5.26
N PRO A 360 7.00 4.93 -4.22
CA PRO A 360 6.16 6.09 -4.43
C PRO A 360 6.95 7.19 -5.16
N ALA A 361 6.26 7.97 -6.00
CA ALA A 361 6.86 9.08 -6.75
C ALA A 361 7.65 10.04 -5.85
N THR A 362 7.16 10.26 -4.62
CA THR A 362 7.81 11.11 -3.62
C THR A 362 9.19 10.62 -3.19
N ALA A 363 9.44 9.31 -3.18
CA ALA A 363 10.76 8.76 -2.89
C ALA A 363 11.74 9.11 -4.01
N PHE A 364 11.35 8.92 -5.27
CA PHE A 364 12.18 9.30 -6.42
C PHE A 364 12.43 10.80 -6.50
N MET A 365 11.43 11.63 -6.15
CA MET A 365 11.62 13.08 -6.04
C MET A 365 12.62 13.44 -4.94
N ALA A 366 12.57 12.79 -3.78
CA ALA A 366 13.51 13.02 -2.69
C ALA A 366 14.93 12.57 -3.05
N LEU A 367 15.09 11.43 -3.73
CA LEU A 367 16.38 10.97 -4.26
C LEU A 367 16.93 11.97 -5.27
N ALA A 368 16.11 12.42 -6.22
CA ALA A 368 16.50 13.38 -7.25
C ALA A 368 16.88 14.75 -6.68
N ALA A 369 16.27 15.17 -5.56
CA ALA A 369 16.54 16.44 -4.91
C ALA A 369 17.77 16.39 -3.98
N HIS A 370 18.33 15.21 -3.71
CA HIS A 370 19.48 15.08 -2.83
C HIS A 370 20.73 15.70 -3.49
N PRO A 371 21.51 16.56 -2.81
CA PRO A 371 22.66 17.25 -3.42
C PRO A 371 23.74 16.33 -3.99
N GLY A 372 23.88 15.13 -3.44
CA GLY A 372 24.81 14.10 -3.92
C GLY A 372 24.28 13.22 -5.05
N ALA A 373 23.04 13.40 -5.49
CA ALA A 373 22.47 12.56 -6.54
C ALA A 373 23.12 12.83 -7.90
N THR A 374 23.47 11.76 -8.60
CA THR A 374 24.08 11.79 -9.94
C THR A 374 23.45 10.70 -10.81
N PRO A 375 23.56 10.78 -12.16
CA PRO A 375 23.12 9.70 -13.05
C PRO A 375 23.68 8.32 -12.68
N ASP A 376 24.94 8.25 -12.22
CA ASP A 376 25.64 7.00 -11.89
C ASP A 376 24.88 6.13 -10.88
N HIS A 377 24.19 6.76 -9.92
CA HIS A 377 23.36 6.08 -8.93
C HIS A 377 22.27 5.22 -9.57
N PHE A 378 21.78 5.60 -10.76
CA PHE A 378 20.66 4.93 -11.41
C PHE A 378 21.08 4.01 -12.57
N THR A 379 22.36 3.99 -12.95
CA THR A 379 22.87 3.27 -14.14
C THR A 379 22.72 1.74 -14.08
N SER A 380 22.51 1.15 -12.90
CA SER A 380 22.30 -0.31 -12.78
C SER A 380 20.86 -0.72 -13.09
N PHE A 381 19.89 0.19 -12.96
CA PHE A 381 18.50 -0.14 -13.13
C PHE A 381 18.14 -0.38 -14.59
N GLN A 382 17.52 -1.53 -14.85
CA GLN A 382 16.86 -1.81 -16.12
C GLN A 382 15.39 -1.40 -16.06
N VAL A 383 14.78 -1.49 -14.88
CA VAL A 383 13.38 -1.12 -14.65
C VAL A 383 13.26 -0.36 -13.33
N VAL A 384 12.74 0.86 -13.42
CA VAL A 384 12.33 1.68 -12.28
C VAL A 384 10.85 1.98 -12.45
N SER A 385 10.06 1.65 -11.43
CA SER A 385 8.61 1.81 -11.47
C SER A 385 8.11 2.65 -10.30
N SER A 386 6.93 3.23 -10.46
CA SER A 386 6.18 3.87 -9.40
C SER A 386 4.74 3.37 -9.36
N GLY A 387 4.15 3.42 -8.17
CA GLY A 387 2.76 3.07 -7.95
C GLY A 387 2.16 3.80 -6.76
N GLY A 388 0.88 3.56 -6.50
CA GLY A 388 0.13 4.18 -5.41
C GLY A 388 -0.51 5.54 -5.75
N ALA A 389 0.02 6.23 -6.76
CA ALA A 389 -0.58 7.41 -7.38
C ALA A 389 -0.14 7.55 -8.85
N PRO A 390 -0.97 8.10 -9.74
CA PRO A 390 -0.57 8.46 -11.10
C PRO A 390 0.60 9.45 -11.12
N LEU A 391 1.49 9.29 -12.10
CA LEU A 391 2.66 10.16 -12.26
C LEU A 391 2.34 11.37 -13.15
N PRO A 392 2.74 12.59 -12.76
CA PRO A 392 2.74 13.71 -13.69
C PRO A 392 3.73 13.46 -14.84
N PRO A 393 3.36 13.69 -16.12
CA PRO A 393 4.27 13.55 -17.25
C PRO A 393 5.59 14.33 -17.06
N ALA A 394 5.51 15.57 -16.60
CA ALA A 394 6.66 16.44 -16.36
C ALA A 394 7.64 15.89 -15.30
N LEU A 395 7.16 15.08 -14.34
CA LEU A 395 8.04 14.40 -13.39
C LEU A 395 8.88 13.34 -14.09
N VAL A 396 8.25 12.55 -14.97
CA VAL A 396 8.91 11.47 -15.71
C VAL A 396 9.96 12.04 -16.67
N GLU A 397 9.61 13.09 -17.40
CA GLU A 397 10.53 13.81 -18.30
C GLU A 397 11.73 14.38 -17.55
N ARG A 398 11.49 15.03 -16.41
CA ARG A 398 12.56 15.61 -15.58
C ARG A 398 13.51 14.55 -15.05
N LEU A 399 12.99 13.43 -14.52
CA LEU A 399 13.83 12.34 -14.00
C LEU A 399 14.64 11.68 -15.13
N ARG A 400 14.04 11.49 -16.31
CA ARG A 400 14.74 10.99 -17.48
C ARG A 400 15.87 11.92 -17.92
N ALA A 401 15.60 13.22 -18.03
CA ALA A 401 16.60 14.20 -18.43
C ALA A 401 17.75 14.29 -17.43
N ALA A 402 17.46 14.20 -16.13
CA ALA A 402 18.46 14.34 -15.07
C ALA A 402 19.26 13.06 -14.79
N PHE A 403 18.65 11.88 -14.90
CA PHE A 403 19.25 10.61 -14.42
C PHE A 403 19.24 9.48 -15.46
N GLY A 404 18.65 9.68 -16.64
CA GLY A 404 18.70 8.73 -17.76
C GLY A 404 17.72 7.55 -17.68
N PHE A 405 16.95 7.39 -16.60
CA PHE A 405 15.97 6.30 -16.48
C PHE A 405 14.54 6.76 -16.77
N TYR A 406 13.71 5.83 -17.25
CA TYR A 406 12.26 6.04 -17.39
C TYR A 406 11.53 5.54 -16.14
N LEU A 407 10.86 6.44 -15.43
CA LEU A 407 10.00 6.09 -14.31
C LEU A 407 8.66 5.56 -14.82
N ARG A 408 8.47 4.24 -14.79
CA ARG A 408 7.26 3.56 -15.28
C ARG A 408 6.12 3.69 -14.29
N ASN A 409 4.91 3.93 -14.78
CA ASN A 409 3.72 3.96 -13.94
C ASN A 409 3.14 2.55 -13.74
N GLY A 410 2.39 2.37 -12.66
CA GLY A 410 1.71 1.13 -12.33
C GLY A 410 0.52 1.40 -11.42
N TYR A 411 -0.56 0.66 -11.65
CA TYR A 411 -1.80 0.79 -10.90
C TYR A 411 -2.22 -0.53 -10.27
N GLY A 412 -2.73 -0.41 -9.05
CA GLY A 412 -3.29 -1.50 -8.28
C GLY A 412 -3.60 -1.06 -6.86
N LEU A 413 -4.43 -1.86 -6.21
CA LEU A 413 -4.83 -1.73 -4.82
C LEU A 413 -4.44 -3.00 -4.06
N THR A 414 -4.52 -2.96 -2.74
CA THR A 414 -4.36 -4.15 -1.91
C THR A 414 -5.41 -5.20 -2.25
N GLU A 415 -6.62 -4.78 -2.57
CA GLU A 415 -7.76 -5.60 -2.96
C GLU A 415 -7.57 -6.32 -4.31
N CYS A 416 -6.59 -5.91 -5.11
CA CYS A 416 -6.19 -6.64 -6.32
C CYS A 416 -4.72 -7.08 -6.27
N THR A 417 -4.18 -7.27 -5.06
CA THR A 417 -2.83 -7.80 -4.84
C THR A 417 -1.78 -7.11 -5.72
N ALA A 418 -1.83 -5.76 -5.79
CA ALA A 418 -1.19 -4.91 -6.80
C ALA A 418 0.11 -5.46 -7.44
N PRO A 419 0.31 -5.27 -8.75
CA PRO A 419 -0.45 -4.42 -9.66
C PRO A 419 -1.59 -5.14 -10.42
N CYS A 420 -2.54 -4.39 -10.98
CA CYS A 420 -3.52 -4.88 -11.97
C CYS A 420 -3.30 -4.27 -13.37
N ALA A 421 -2.60 -3.15 -13.47
CA ALA A 421 -2.10 -2.59 -14.72
C ALA A 421 -0.68 -2.03 -14.53
N SER A 422 0.17 -2.21 -15.53
CA SER A 422 1.57 -1.75 -15.50
C SER A 422 2.01 -1.32 -16.88
N VAL A 423 2.92 -0.34 -16.97
CA VAL A 423 3.56 0.02 -18.24
C VAL A 423 4.59 -1.06 -18.60
N PRO A 424 4.47 -1.77 -19.75
CA PRO A 424 5.44 -2.79 -20.14
C PRO A 424 6.86 -2.25 -20.27
N ALA A 425 7.86 -3.09 -19.98
CA ALA A 425 9.26 -2.66 -20.00
C ALA A 425 9.74 -2.16 -21.37
N HIS A 426 9.17 -2.69 -22.46
CA HIS A 426 9.50 -2.32 -23.85
C HIS A 426 8.69 -1.15 -24.40
N LEU A 427 7.80 -0.54 -23.60
CA LEU A 427 6.96 0.58 -24.00
C LEU A 427 7.13 1.77 -23.05
N GLU A 428 6.67 2.93 -23.54
CA GLU A 428 6.41 4.11 -22.74
C GLU A 428 4.90 4.36 -22.70
N ALA A 429 4.42 4.84 -21.55
CA ALA A 429 3.04 5.23 -21.38
C ALA A 429 2.72 6.46 -22.24
N PRO A 430 1.61 6.44 -23.01
CA PRO A 430 1.10 7.63 -23.65
C PRO A 430 0.54 8.62 -22.62
N VAL A 431 0.58 9.89 -23.00
CA VAL A 431 -0.17 10.97 -22.34
C VAL A 431 -1.45 11.17 -23.14
N ASP A 432 -2.59 11.15 -22.47
CA ASP A 432 -3.86 11.46 -23.12
C ASP A 432 -3.86 12.93 -23.58
N PRO A 433 -4.13 13.23 -24.87
CA PRO A 433 -4.03 14.58 -25.40
C PRO A 433 -5.13 15.53 -24.89
N VAL A 434 -6.24 14.99 -24.34
CA VAL A 434 -7.37 15.79 -23.86
C VAL A 434 -7.19 16.16 -22.39
N SER A 435 -6.87 15.18 -21.54
CA SER A 435 -6.72 15.38 -20.11
C SER A 435 -5.30 15.73 -19.68
N GLY A 436 -4.29 15.46 -20.51
CA GLY A 436 -2.88 15.57 -20.14
C GLY A 436 -2.41 14.50 -19.15
N THR A 437 -3.23 13.48 -18.89
CA THR A 437 -2.93 12.43 -17.91
C THR A 437 -2.01 11.37 -18.51
N LEU A 438 -0.94 11.01 -17.80
CA LEU A 438 -0.09 9.88 -18.17
C LEU A 438 -0.80 8.55 -17.83
N SER A 439 -0.83 7.62 -18.78
CA SER A 439 -1.41 6.30 -18.52
C SER A 439 -0.74 5.59 -17.33
N VAL A 440 -1.53 4.83 -16.58
CA VAL A 440 -1.05 3.95 -15.50
C VAL A 440 -0.64 2.57 -15.99
N GLY A 441 -0.76 2.31 -17.30
CA GLY A 441 -0.31 1.09 -17.94
C GLY A 441 -1.45 0.28 -18.57
N LEU A 442 -1.11 -0.97 -18.87
CA LEU A 442 -1.99 -1.94 -19.53
C LEU A 442 -2.34 -3.06 -18.55
N PRO A 443 -3.59 -3.58 -18.58
CA PRO A 443 -3.92 -4.78 -17.83
C PRO A 443 -3.07 -6.00 -18.28
N GLY A 444 -2.84 -6.93 -17.35
CA GLY A 444 -2.18 -8.19 -17.65
C GLY A 444 -3.02 -9.10 -18.55
N ALA A 445 -2.40 -10.16 -19.08
CA ALA A 445 -3.07 -11.09 -20.01
C ALA A 445 -4.31 -11.78 -19.40
N ASP A 446 -4.26 -12.09 -18.11
CA ASP A 446 -5.33 -12.76 -17.35
C ASP A 446 -6.21 -11.77 -16.56
N THR A 447 -5.98 -10.47 -16.72
CA THR A 447 -6.74 -9.42 -16.06
C THR A 447 -7.72 -8.78 -17.03
N VAL A 448 -8.94 -8.57 -16.56
CA VAL A 448 -9.94 -7.73 -17.23
C VAL A 448 -10.13 -6.49 -16.39
N VAL A 449 -9.94 -5.32 -17.01
CA VAL A 449 -10.31 -4.03 -16.44
C VAL A 449 -11.46 -3.47 -17.26
N ARG A 450 -12.49 -2.99 -16.58
CA ARG A 450 -13.66 -2.36 -17.19
C ARG A 450 -13.88 -0.98 -16.59
N ILE A 451 -14.49 -0.10 -17.36
CA ILE A 451 -14.92 1.21 -16.90
C ILE A 451 -16.44 1.22 -16.87
N LEU A 452 -17.01 1.55 -15.71
CA LEU A 452 -18.43 1.36 -15.42
C LEU A 452 -19.09 2.69 -15.04
N ASP A 453 -20.31 2.93 -15.51
CA ASP A 453 -21.09 4.11 -15.14
C ASP A 453 -21.66 4.00 -13.71
N GLU A 454 -22.51 4.96 -13.32
CA GLU A 454 -23.16 4.98 -12.01
C GLU A 454 -24.17 3.84 -11.81
N GLY A 455 -24.77 3.32 -12.90
CA GLY A 455 -25.66 2.16 -12.89
C GLY A 455 -24.93 0.82 -12.91
N GLY A 456 -23.61 0.83 -13.12
CA GLY A 456 -22.77 -0.36 -13.21
C GLY A 456 -22.65 -0.95 -14.62
N ALA A 457 -23.16 -0.26 -15.64
CA ALA A 457 -23.02 -0.67 -17.03
C ALA A 457 -21.67 -0.24 -17.62
N GLU A 458 -21.17 -0.97 -18.61
CA GLU A 458 -19.91 -0.64 -19.30
C GLU A 458 -20.05 0.61 -20.16
N VAL A 459 -19.10 1.54 -20.02
CA VAL A 459 -18.99 2.71 -20.90
C VAL A 459 -18.07 2.42 -22.10
N PRO A 460 -18.28 3.08 -23.26
CA PRO A 460 -17.35 3.06 -24.38
C PRO A 460 -15.91 3.45 -24.01
N PHE A 461 -14.93 3.00 -24.81
CA PHE A 461 -13.55 3.46 -24.66
C PHE A 461 -13.46 4.98 -24.82
N GLY A 462 -12.64 5.61 -23.99
CA GLY A 462 -12.49 7.06 -23.86
C GLY A 462 -13.50 7.72 -22.91
N GLU A 463 -14.57 7.03 -22.52
CA GLU A 463 -15.51 7.57 -21.54
C GLU A 463 -15.08 7.28 -20.10
N THR A 464 -15.34 8.24 -19.22
CA THR A 464 -14.94 8.19 -17.81
C THR A 464 -15.98 7.47 -16.97
N GLY A 465 -15.53 6.58 -16.09
CA GLY A 465 -16.36 5.87 -15.13
C GLY A 465 -15.54 5.25 -14.01
N GLU A 466 -16.18 4.45 -13.17
CA GLU A 466 -15.54 3.70 -12.11
C GLU A 466 -14.76 2.52 -12.67
N ILE A 467 -13.51 2.36 -12.20
CA ILE A 467 -12.67 1.25 -12.60
C ILE A 467 -13.12 -0.01 -11.86
N ALA A 468 -13.33 -1.09 -12.61
CA ALA A 468 -13.58 -2.41 -12.07
C ALA A 468 -12.55 -3.41 -12.57
N VAL A 469 -12.15 -4.34 -11.70
CA VAL A 469 -11.04 -5.26 -11.95
C VAL A 469 -11.46 -6.68 -11.65
N ARG A 470 -11.20 -7.59 -12.58
CA ARG A 470 -11.36 -9.03 -12.44
C ARG A 470 -10.09 -9.75 -12.88
N GLY A 471 -9.65 -10.72 -12.10
CA GLY A 471 -8.48 -11.55 -12.45
C GLY A 471 -7.96 -12.35 -11.26
N PRO A 472 -6.94 -13.20 -11.48
CA PRO A 472 -6.35 -14.06 -10.46
C PRO A 472 -5.77 -13.31 -9.24
N GLN A 473 -5.51 -12.01 -9.40
CA GLN A 473 -4.95 -11.14 -8.36
C GLN A 473 -6.01 -10.52 -7.43
N VAL A 474 -7.29 -10.58 -7.79
CA VAL A 474 -8.38 -10.00 -6.98
C VAL A 474 -8.58 -10.84 -5.72
N VAL A 475 -8.63 -10.18 -4.56
CA VAL A 475 -8.83 -10.86 -3.27
C VAL A 475 -10.27 -11.38 -3.15
N PRO A 476 -10.49 -12.48 -2.40
CA PRO A 476 -11.84 -12.98 -2.15
C PRO A 476 -12.70 -12.05 -1.27
N GLY A 477 -12.08 -11.09 -0.57
CA GLY A 477 -12.80 -10.11 0.24
C GLY A 477 -12.01 -9.55 1.41
N TYR A 478 -12.74 -8.92 2.32
CA TYR A 478 -12.23 -8.36 3.57
C TYR A 478 -12.44 -9.33 4.73
N TRP A 479 -11.42 -9.45 5.58
CA TRP A 479 -11.42 -10.26 6.80
C TRP A 479 -12.55 -9.85 7.73
N GLY A 480 -13.41 -10.81 8.12
CA GLY A 480 -14.50 -10.58 9.07
C GLY A 480 -15.62 -9.64 8.60
N LEU A 481 -15.61 -9.20 7.34
CA LEU A 481 -16.52 -8.16 6.83
C LEU A 481 -17.29 -8.61 5.57
N PRO A 482 -18.24 -9.55 5.69
CA PRO A 482 -18.96 -10.09 4.52
C PRO A 482 -19.85 -9.05 3.81
N ALA A 483 -20.44 -8.10 4.54
CA ALA A 483 -21.29 -7.05 3.95
C ALA A 483 -20.46 -6.06 3.11
N ASP A 484 -19.32 -5.59 3.65
CA ASP A 484 -18.38 -4.76 2.88
C ASP A 484 -17.79 -5.52 1.69
N THR A 485 -17.54 -6.83 1.86
CA THR A 485 -17.07 -7.69 0.78
C THR A 485 -18.09 -7.77 -0.35
N ALA A 486 -19.36 -8.07 -0.05
CA ALA A 486 -20.41 -8.14 -1.07
C ALA A 486 -20.58 -6.81 -1.83
N LYS A 487 -20.39 -5.68 -1.13
CA LYS A 487 -20.45 -4.35 -1.74
C LYS A 487 -19.24 -4.02 -2.64
N ALA A 488 -18.04 -4.38 -2.20
CA ALA A 488 -16.81 -4.05 -2.91
C ALA A 488 -16.46 -5.06 -4.02
N PHE A 489 -16.94 -6.29 -3.91
CA PHE A 489 -16.66 -7.40 -4.83
C PHE A 489 -17.93 -8.06 -5.40
N PRO A 490 -18.87 -7.29 -6.00
CA PRO A 490 -20.05 -7.88 -6.63
C PRO A 490 -19.60 -8.92 -7.67
N ASP A 491 -20.14 -10.14 -7.57
CA ASP A 491 -19.79 -11.30 -8.42
C ASP A 491 -18.29 -11.62 -8.50
N GLY A 492 -17.53 -11.26 -7.46
CA GLY A 492 -16.08 -11.45 -7.37
C GLY A 492 -15.26 -10.47 -8.21
N GLU A 493 -15.88 -9.41 -8.77
CA GLU A 493 -15.19 -8.31 -9.43
C GLU A 493 -14.99 -7.14 -8.46
N LEU A 494 -13.75 -6.66 -8.35
CA LEU A 494 -13.44 -5.51 -7.50
C LEU A 494 -13.99 -4.22 -8.12
N ARG A 495 -14.86 -3.53 -7.39
CA ARG A 495 -15.21 -2.11 -7.58
C ARG A 495 -14.19 -1.25 -6.85
N THR A 496 -13.26 -0.64 -7.58
CA THR A 496 -12.09 0.00 -6.95
C THR A 496 -12.42 1.31 -6.23
N GLY A 497 -13.53 1.96 -6.62
CA GLY A 497 -13.86 3.32 -6.20
C GLY A 497 -12.94 4.40 -6.78
N ASP A 498 -11.96 4.02 -7.60
CA ASP A 498 -11.17 4.94 -8.42
C ASP A 498 -11.91 5.19 -9.75
N VAL A 499 -11.77 6.40 -10.28
CA VAL A 499 -12.41 6.84 -11.52
C VAL A 499 -11.34 7.01 -12.58
N GLY A 500 -11.64 6.52 -13.78
CA GLY A 500 -10.74 6.54 -14.90
C GLY A 500 -11.44 6.26 -16.22
N PHE A 501 -10.66 6.16 -17.27
CA PHE A 501 -11.11 5.71 -18.59
C PHE A 501 -10.05 4.81 -19.21
N MET A 502 -10.44 4.06 -20.24
CA MET A 502 -9.53 3.26 -21.04
C MET A 502 -9.64 3.71 -22.49
N ASP A 503 -8.52 3.96 -23.16
CA ASP A 503 -8.55 4.29 -24.59
C ASP A 503 -8.77 3.04 -25.47
N ALA A 504 -8.97 3.26 -26.77
CA ALA A 504 -9.23 2.18 -27.72
C ALA A 504 -8.03 1.22 -27.91
N ASP A 505 -6.82 1.64 -27.52
CA ASP A 505 -5.61 0.82 -27.53
C ASP A 505 -5.45 0.00 -26.25
N GLY A 506 -6.31 0.24 -25.25
CA GLY A 506 -6.36 -0.47 -23.98
C GLY A 506 -5.51 0.15 -22.87
N TRP A 507 -4.96 1.35 -23.06
CA TRP A 507 -4.25 2.07 -22.00
C TRP A 507 -5.24 2.57 -20.96
N LEU A 508 -4.93 2.29 -19.69
CA LEU A 508 -5.74 2.73 -18.57
C LEU A 508 -5.25 4.09 -18.08
N TYR A 509 -6.18 5.00 -17.82
CA TYR A 509 -5.92 6.31 -17.24
C TYR A 509 -6.73 6.45 -15.96
N VAL A 510 -6.07 6.83 -14.87
CA VAL A 510 -6.73 7.07 -13.58
C VAL A 510 -6.83 8.57 -13.39
N VAL A 511 -8.07 9.06 -13.29
CA VAL A 511 -8.38 10.48 -13.18
C VAL A 511 -8.37 10.88 -11.70
N ASP A 512 -9.22 10.30 -10.85
CA ASP A 512 -9.23 10.60 -9.41
C ASP A 512 -9.97 9.49 -8.64
N ARG A 513 -10.39 9.74 -7.40
CA ARG A 513 -11.32 8.88 -6.66
C ARG A 513 -12.74 9.38 -6.75
N LYS A 514 -13.70 8.47 -6.86
CA LYS A 514 -15.14 8.78 -6.95
C LYS A 514 -15.62 9.69 -5.82
N LYS A 515 -15.19 9.39 -4.60
CA LYS A 515 -15.47 10.15 -3.36
C LYS A 515 -14.73 11.50 -3.24
N ASP A 516 -13.73 11.73 -4.09
CA ASP A 516 -12.89 12.93 -4.07
C ASP A 516 -13.28 13.89 -5.20
N MET A 517 -14.18 13.47 -6.09
CA MET A 517 -14.89 14.32 -7.05
C MET A 517 -15.52 15.51 -6.32
N ILE A 518 -15.32 16.70 -6.88
CA ILE A 518 -15.93 17.93 -6.43
C ILE A 518 -17.14 18.20 -7.32
N ASN A 519 -18.30 18.39 -6.74
CA ASN A 519 -19.51 18.79 -7.44
C ASN A 519 -19.67 20.31 -7.37
N ALA A 520 -19.11 21.02 -8.35
CA ALA A 520 -19.18 22.47 -8.42
C ALA A 520 -20.28 22.93 -9.38
N SER A 521 -21.42 23.36 -8.84
CA SER A 521 -22.59 23.81 -9.60
C SER A 521 -23.18 22.75 -10.54
N GLY A 522 -23.14 21.47 -10.13
CA GLY A 522 -23.59 20.34 -10.96
C GLY A 522 -22.52 19.80 -11.93
N PHE A 523 -21.37 20.49 -12.04
CA PHE A 523 -20.25 20.03 -12.85
C PHE A 523 -19.29 19.18 -12.02
N LYS A 524 -18.93 18.00 -12.55
CA LYS A 524 -17.94 17.11 -11.95
C LYS A 524 -16.54 17.69 -12.21
N VAL A 525 -15.87 18.12 -11.15
CA VAL A 525 -14.47 18.53 -11.17
C VAL A 525 -13.65 17.45 -10.50
N TRP A 526 -12.66 16.94 -11.23
CA TRP A 526 -11.72 15.98 -10.69
C TRP A 526 -10.49 16.73 -10.18
N PRO A 527 -10.21 16.70 -8.87
CA PRO A 527 -9.10 17.46 -8.30
C PRO A 527 -7.76 17.25 -9.03
N ARG A 528 -7.51 16.04 -9.53
CA ARG A 528 -6.28 15.72 -10.26
C ARG A 528 -6.06 16.57 -11.50
N GLU A 529 -7.09 16.85 -12.29
CA GLU A 529 -6.97 17.69 -13.49
C GLU A 529 -6.43 19.08 -13.14
N VAL A 530 -6.79 19.58 -11.96
CA VAL A 530 -6.33 20.87 -11.44
C VAL A 530 -4.90 20.75 -10.90
N GLU A 531 -4.59 19.66 -10.20
CA GLU A 531 -3.24 19.39 -9.70
C GLU A 531 -2.22 19.26 -10.82
N ASP A 532 -2.54 18.56 -11.91
CA ASP A 532 -1.64 18.36 -13.05
C ASP A 532 -1.25 19.71 -13.69
N VAL A 533 -2.17 20.67 -13.76
CA VAL A 533 -1.90 22.05 -14.18
C VAL A 533 -1.04 22.79 -13.17
N LEU A 534 -1.33 22.67 -11.87
CA LEU A 534 -0.50 23.31 -10.82
C LEU A 534 0.94 22.79 -10.86
N TYR A 535 1.15 21.51 -11.17
CA TYR A 535 2.48 20.92 -11.27
C TYR A 535 3.32 21.47 -12.44
N THR A 536 2.72 22.09 -13.45
CA THR A 536 3.47 22.77 -14.53
C THR A 536 3.98 24.15 -14.11
N HIS A 537 3.53 24.70 -12.98
CA HIS A 537 4.00 25.98 -12.48
C HIS A 537 5.42 25.87 -11.88
N PRO A 538 6.36 26.77 -12.22
CA PRO A 538 7.75 26.67 -11.81
C PRO A 538 7.98 26.74 -10.29
N ALA A 539 7.10 27.43 -9.56
CA ALA A 539 7.20 27.56 -8.10
C ALA A 539 6.62 26.35 -7.33
N VAL A 540 5.77 25.52 -7.96
CA VAL A 540 5.02 24.47 -7.26
C VAL A 540 5.91 23.24 -7.05
N ARG A 541 5.98 22.77 -5.80
CA ARG A 541 6.61 21.51 -5.40
C ARG A 541 5.57 20.40 -5.32
N GLU A 542 4.49 20.66 -4.61
CA GLU A 542 3.36 19.72 -4.41
C GLU A 542 2.04 20.47 -4.41
N ALA A 543 0.99 19.82 -4.90
CA ALA A 543 -0.36 20.35 -4.90
C ALA A 543 -1.36 19.27 -4.47
N ALA A 544 -2.40 19.69 -3.74
CA ALA A 544 -3.54 18.87 -3.38
C ALA A 544 -4.83 19.67 -3.52
N VAL A 545 -5.77 19.17 -4.30
CA VAL A 545 -7.04 19.85 -4.57
C VAL A 545 -8.18 19.10 -3.88
N VAL A 546 -9.09 19.87 -3.27
CA VAL A 546 -10.25 19.37 -2.54
C VAL A 546 -11.48 20.22 -2.82
N GLY A 547 -12.66 19.61 -2.64
CA GLY A 547 -13.93 20.31 -2.59
C GLY A 547 -14.13 20.90 -1.21
N VAL A 548 -14.56 22.15 -1.16
CA VAL A 548 -14.97 22.84 0.07
C VAL A 548 -16.43 23.28 -0.08
N PRO A 549 -17.24 23.26 1.00
CA PRO A 549 -18.63 23.70 0.93
C PRO A 549 -18.75 25.13 0.36
N ASP A 550 -19.70 25.33 -0.54
CA ASP A 550 -20.00 26.63 -1.14
C ASP A 550 -21.53 26.85 -1.15
N PRO A 551 -22.07 27.90 -0.49
CA PRO A 551 -23.51 28.11 -0.37
C PRO A 551 -24.24 28.26 -1.71
N TYR A 552 -23.55 28.68 -2.78
CA TYR A 552 -24.13 28.90 -4.09
C TYR A 552 -23.85 27.74 -5.04
N ARG A 553 -22.65 27.16 -4.98
CA ARG A 553 -22.17 26.13 -5.91
C ARG A 553 -22.32 24.71 -5.39
N GLY A 554 -22.74 24.52 -4.14
CA GLY A 554 -22.68 23.24 -3.44
C GLY A 554 -21.26 22.99 -2.94
N GLU A 555 -20.31 22.81 -3.86
CA GLU A 555 -18.88 22.79 -3.57
C GLU A 555 -18.11 23.78 -4.46
N SER A 556 -16.99 24.28 -3.95
CA SER A 556 -16.00 25.05 -4.69
C SER A 556 -14.64 24.36 -4.64
N VAL A 557 -13.81 24.62 -5.64
CA VAL A 557 -12.49 24.00 -5.78
C VAL A 557 -11.46 24.81 -4.97
N LYS A 558 -10.80 24.17 -4.01
CA LYS A 558 -9.68 24.73 -3.25
C LYS A 558 -8.40 23.93 -3.50
N ALA A 559 -7.28 24.63 -3.69
CA ALA A 559 -5.96 24.03 -3.83
C ALA A 559 -5.09 24.34 -2.61
N TYR A 560 -4.44 23.33 -2.06
CA TYR A 560 -3.34 23.46 -1.12
C TYR A 560 -2.03 23.22 -1.87
N VAL A 561 -1.12 24.18 -1.79
CA VAL A 561 0.13 24.16 -2.56
C VAL A 561 1.31 24.25 -1.62
N SER A 562 2.33 23.45 -1.87
CA SER A 562 3.64 23.61 -1.26
C SER A 562 4.65 24.04 -2.31
N LEU A 563 5.45 25.06 -2.00
CA LEU A 563 6.41 25.66 -2.94
C LEU A 563 7.76 24.95 -2.89
N ARG A 564 8.53 25.12 -3.96
CA ARG A 564 9.93 24.68 -4.02
C ARG A 564 10.78 25.53 -3.08
N PRO A 565 11.87 25.00 -2.48
CA PRO A 565 12.78 25.78 -1.67
C PRO A 565 13.29 27.01 -2.44
N GLY A 566 13.17 28.20 -1.83
CA GLY A 566 13.58 29.48 -2.43
C GLY A 566 12.63 30.04 -3.49
N ALA A 567 11.55 29.35 -3.85
CA ALA A 567 10.52 29.87 -4.75
C ALA A 567 9.45 30.63 -3.96
N THR A 568 8.88 31.65 -4.58
CA THR A 568 7.73 32.43 -4.09
C THR A 568 6.65 32.44 -5.16
N ALA A 569 5.38 32.37 -4.75
CA ALA A 569 4.22 32.53 -5.62
C ALA A 569 3.06 33.10 -4.79
N ASP A 570 2.23 33.94 -5.41
CA ASP A 570 1.00 34.42 -4.79
C ASP A 570 -0.14 33.39 -5.00
N PRO A 571 -0.98 33.09 -3.98
CA PRO A 571 -2.19 32.29 -4.17
C PRO A 571 -3.06 32.71 -5.37
N ALA A 572 -3.22 34.02 -5.61
CA ALA A 572 -3.99 34.55 -6.72
C ALA A 572 -3.31 34.30 -8.08
N GLU A 573 -1.97 34.38 -8.13
CA GLU A 573 -1.18 34.01 -9.31
C GLU A 573 -1.39 32.54 -9.68
N LEU A 574 -1.36 31.62 -8.69
CA LEU A 574 -1.56 30.19 -8.93
C LEU A 574 -3.00 29.88 -9.41
N SER A 575 -3.99 30.59 -8.88
CA SER A 575 -5.38 30.50 -9.34
C SER A 575 -5.52 31.00 -10.79
N ALA A 576 -4.95 32.17 -11.10
CA ALA A 576 -4.96 32.75 -12.44
C ALA A 576 -4.24 31.85 -13.46
N TYR A 577 -3.09 31.29 -13.08
CA TYR A 577 -2.33 30.34 -13.90
C TYR A 577 -3.18 29.13 -14.32
N CYS A 578 -3.99 28.60 -13.40
CA CYS A 578 -4.94 27.54 -13.70
C CYS A 578 -6.10 28.03 -14.58
N ALA A 579 -6.65 29.21 -14.30
CA ALA A 579 -7.77 29.77 -15.06
C ALA A 579 -7.46 29.99 -16.55
N GLU A 580 -6.20 30.24 -16.90
CA GLU A 580 -5.74 30.34 -18.30
C GLU A 580 -5.66 28.99 -19.03
N ARG A 581 -5.63 27.86 -18.29
CA ARG A 581 -5.27 26.54 -18.82
C ARG A 581 -6.39 25.49 -18.70
N ILE A 582 -7.35 25.71 -17.82
CA ILE A 582 -8.49 24.81 -17.61
C ILE A 582 -9.81 25.57 -17.54
N ALA A 583 -10.91 24.84 -17.79
CA ALA A 583 -12.25 25.41 -17.83
C ALA A 583 -12.63 26.16 -16.54
N ALA A 584 -13.45 27.21 -16.69
CA ALA A 584 -13.77 28.17 -15.63
C ALA A 584 -14.42 27.57 -14.36
N TYR A 585 -15.05 26.40 -14.48
CA TYR A 585 -15.65 25.69 -13.37
C TYR A 585 -14.65 24.79 -12.62
N LYS A 586 -13.49 24.46 -13.24
CA LYS A 586 -12.47 23.54 -12.71
C LYS A 586 -11.37 24.23 -11.90
N TYR A 587 -10.96 25.45 -12.26
CA TYR A 587 -9.81 26.08 -11.59
C TYR A 587 -10.09 26.41 -10.11
N PRO A 588 -9.06 26.39 -9.25
CA PRO A 588 -9.23 26.59 -7.82
C PRO A 588 -9.55 28.06 -7.55
N ARG A 589 -10.71 28.34 -6.96
CA ARG A 589 -11.13 29.70 -6.56
C ARG A 589 -10.44 30.14 -5.28
N GLN A 590 -9.91 29.18 -4.52
CA GLN A 590 -9.15 29.39 -3.30
C GLN A 590 -7.84 28.62 -3.41
N VAL A 591 -6.73 29.28 -3.06
CA VAL A 591 -5.42 28.65 -2.98
C VAL A 591 -4.83 28.96 -1.61
N GLU A 592 -4.30 27.95 -0.95
CA GLU A 592 -3.62 28.09 0.34
C GLU A 592 -2.21 27.50 0.23
N ILE A 593 -1.20 28.28 0.60
CA ILE A 593 0.19 27.85 0.53
C ILE A 593 0.61 27.29 1.89
N LEU A 594 1.03 26.03 1.91
CA LEU A 594 1.49 25.31 3.09
C LEU A 594 2.99 24.96 2.99
N PRO A 595 3.75 25.04 4.10
CA PRO A 595 5.14 24.60 4.12
C PRO A 595 5.32 23.15 3.68
N VAL A 596 4.40 22.26 4.08
CA VAL A 596 4.36 20.83 3.72
C VAL A 596 2.91 20.35 3.67
N LEU A 597 2.55 19.55 2.67
CA LEU A 597 1.24 18.91 2.61
C LEU A 597 1.19 17.65 3.49
N PRO A 598 0.06 17.37 4.20
CA PRO A 598 -0.06 16.17 5.03
C PRO A 598 -0.04 14.91 4.17
N LYS A 599 0.71 13.89 4.56
CA LYS A 599 0.87 12.65 3.78
C LYS A 599 0.73 11.41 4.65
N THR A 600 0.35 10.30 4.03
CA THR A 600 0.52 8.96 4.54
C THR A 600 2.00 8.65 4.63
N THR A 601 2.30 7.62 5.39
CA THR A 601 3.65 7.04 5.52
C THR A 601 4.15 6.39 4.23
N SER A 602 3.27 6.04 3.30
CA SER A 602 3.63 5.64 1.93
C SER A 602 3.90 6.83 0.99
N GLY A 603 3.85 8.07 1.49
CA GLY A 603 4.11 9.29 0.72
C GLY A 603 2.89 9.86 -0.02
N LYS A 604 1.68 9.29 0.15
CA LYS A 604 0.45 9.75 -0.51
C LYS A 604 -0.18 10.92 0.26
N ILE A 605 -0.63 11.98 -0.42
CA ILE A 605 -1.26 13.13 0.25
C ILE A 605 -2.59 12.74 0.92
N LEU A 606 -2.79 13.18 2.17
CA LEU A 606 -3.98 12.96 3.00
C LEU A 606 -5.05 14.04 2.77
N ARG A 607 -5.77 13.97 1.65
CA ARG A 607 -6.81 14.95 1.28
C ARG A 607 -7.94 15.12 2.31
N ARG A 608 -8.27 14.09 3.09
CA ARG A 608 -9.26 14.19 4.16
C ARG A 608 -8.85 15.22 5.22
N VAL A 609 -7.59 15.18 5.67
CA VAL A 609 -7.07 16.13 6.66
C VAL A 609 -7.15 17.56 6.13
N LEU A 610 -6.94 17.74 4.82
CA LEU A 610 -7.07 19.04 4.17
C LEU A 610 -8.53 19.51 4.11
N ARG A 611 -9.51 18.64 3.82
CA ARG A 611 -10.94 19.00 3.89
C ARG A 611 -11.39 19.36 5.30
N ASP A 612 -10.97 18.58 6.29
CA ASP A 612 -11.38 18.75 7.67
C ASP A 612 -10.87 20.08 8.27
N ARG A 613 -9.80 20.68 7.69
CA ARG A 613 -9.30 22.01 8.09
C ARG A 613 -10.29 23.15 7.82
N ASP A 614 -11.17 23.00 6.84
CA ASP A 614 -12.13 24.04 6.45
C ASP A 614 -13.55 23.77 6.99
N LEU A 615 -13.74 22.68 7.73
CA LEU A 615 -14.99 22.35 8.43
C LEU A 615 -15.02 22.88 9.88
N GLY A 616 -14.01 23.67 10.27
CA GLY A 616 -13.81 24.24 11.61
C GLY A 616 -14.21 25.71 11.72
#